data_AF-A0A1V3MUL3-F1
#
_entry.id   AF-A0A1V3MUL3-F1
#
_cell.length_a   1.000
_cell.length_b   1.000
_cell.length_c   1.000
_cell.angle_alpha   90.00
_cell.angle_beta   90.00
_cell.angle_gamma   90.00
#
_symmetry.space_group_name_H-M   'P 1'
#
loop_
_entity.id
_entity.type
_entity.pdbx_description
1 polymer ?
#
loop_
_entity_poly.entity_id
_entity_poly.type
_entity_poly.pdbx_seq_one_letter_code
_entity_poly.pdbx_strand_id
1 'polypeptide(L)'
;MRLKFLLTILGLSFFLFSCKNKSLINSVWKNCGDNIGLPDILVFNDTHNFVRNDTIYSRPVIDSAIAVINRIETYYGERRLYVKRLSDQKIYRFCEQ
;
A
#
# COMPACT_ATOMS: atom_id res chain seq x y z
N MET A 1 -23.95 0.24 -40.92
CA MET A 1 -23.75 -0.77 -39.85
C MET A 1 -22.40 -0.69 -39.14
N ARG A 2 -21.31 -0.18 -39.74
CA ARG A 2 -19.95 -0.23 -39.16
C ARG A 2 -19.67 0.73 -37.99
N LEU A 3 -20.30 1.91 -37.95
CA LEU A 3 -20.07 2.91 -36.90
C LEU A 3 -20.62 2.49 -35.53
N LYS A 4 -21.80 1.84 -35.51
CA LYS A 4 -22.42 1.33 -34.28
C LYS A 4 -21.57 0.24 -33.62
N PHE A 5 -20.91 -0.61 -34.43
CA PHE A 5 -20.04 -1.68 -33.98
C PHE A 5 -18.74 -1.15 -33.33
N LEU A 6 -18.17 -0.08 -33.89
CA LEU A 6 -16.99 0.60 -33.36
C LEU A 6 -17.25 1.27 -32.01
N LEU A 7 -18.42 1.93 -31.87
CA LEU A 7 -18.86 2.54 -30.60
C LEU A 7 -19.09 1.50 -29.50
N THR A 8 -19.61 0.32 -29.83
CA THR A 8 -19.76 -0.78 -28.85
C THR A 8 -18.42 -1.34 -28.38
N ILE A 9 -17.42 -1.47 -29.26
CA ILE A 9 -16.08 -1.94 -28.88
C ILE A 9 -15.37 -0.90 -28.00
N LEU A 10 -15.51 0.39 -28.33
CA LEU A 10 -14.93 1.48 -27.57
C LEU A 10 -15.58 1.65 -26.18
N GLY A 11 -16.88 1.38 -26.06
CA GLY A 11 -17.56 1.39 -24.75
C GLY A 11 -17.15 0.22 -23.85
N LEU A 12 -16.87 -0.95 -24.43
CA LEU A 12 -16.50 -2.16 -23.67
C LEU A 12 -15.08 -2.10 -23.09
N SER A 13 -14.15 -1.40 -23.74
CA SER A 13 -12.77 -1.29 -23.27
C SER A 13 -12.62 -0.44 -21.99
N PHE A 14 -13.51 0.52 -21.75
CA PHE A 14 -13.48 1.36 -20.55
C PHE A 14 -13.86 0.60 -19.26
N PHE A 15 -14.66 -0.47 -19.35
CA PHE A 15 -15.05 -1.26 -18.18
C PHE A 15 -13.96 -2.23 -17.70
N LEU A 16 -12.98 -2.57 -18.55
CA LEU A 16 -11.95 -3.56 -18.23
C LEU A 16 -10.73 -2.97 -17.50
N PHE A 17 -10.61 -1.63 -17.41
CA PHE A 17 -9.51 -0.95 -16.72
C PHE A 17 -9.89 -0.39 -15.35
N SER A 18 -10.79 -1.05 -14.62
CA SER A 18 -11.01 -0.73 -13.21
C SER A 18 -9.86 -1.27 -12.36
N CYS A 19 -8.79 -0.49 -12.19
CA CYS A 19 -7.73 -0.74 -11.20
C CYS A 19 -8.35 -0.77 -9.78
N LYS A 20 -8.60 -1.97 -9.24
CA LYS A 20 -8.96 -2.12 -7.83
C LYS A 20 -7.74 -1.77 -6.97
N ASN A 21 -7.83 -0.72 -6.17
CA ASN A 21 -6.84 -0.46 -5.13
C ASN A 21 -6.92 -1.59 -4.09
N LYS A 22 -5.90 -2.47 -4.09
CA LYS A 22 -5.78 -3.55 -3.10
C LYS A 22 -5.60 -2.93 -1.71
N SER A 23 -6.35 -3.41 -0.73
CA SER A 23 -6.26 -2.92 0.65
C SER A 23 -4.90 -3.28 1.29
N LEU A 24 -4.56 -2.59 2.38
CA LEU A 24 -3.46 -2.99 3.28
C LEU A 24 -3.89 -4.07 4.27
N ILE A 25 -5.19 -4.29 4.46
CA ILE A 25 -5.69 -5.30 5.41
C ILE A 25 -5.24 -6.70 4.97
N ASN A 26 -4.75 -7.51 5.91
CA ASN A 26 -4.24 -8.87 5.70
C ASN A 26 -3.08 -8.93 4.70
N SER A 27 -2.11 -8.03 4.85
CA SER A 27 -0.91 -8.01 4.01
C SER A 27 0.37 -7.95 4.84
N VAL A 28 1.46 -8.48 4.28
CA VAL A 28 2.80 -8.50 4.88
C VAL A 28 3.72 -7.69 3.99
N TRP A 29 4.52 -6.84 4.61
CA TRP A 29 5.42 -5.92 3.94
C TRP A 29 6.80 -6.01 4.55
N LYS A 30 7.81 -6.32 3.74
CA LYS A 30 9.19 -6.41 4.18
C LYS A 30 9.98 -5.18 3.75
N ASN A 31 10.85 -4.66 4.62
CA ASN A 31 11.72 -3.56 4.28
C ASN A 31 12.60 -3.97 3.09
N CYS A 32 12.54 -3.17 2.03
CA CYS A 32 13.31 -3.36 0.80
C CYS A 32 13.98 -2.03 0.39
N GLY A 33 14.07 -1.07 1.31
CA GLY A 33 14.76 0.20 1.15
C GLY A 33 16.13 0.23 1.82
N ASP A 34 16.87 1.31 1.59
CA ASP A 34 18.23 1.48 2.10
C ASP A 34 18.26 1.99 3.56
N ASN A 35 17.11 2.39 4.10
CA ASN A 35 16.98 2.93 5.46
C ASN A 35 16.73 1.82 6.49
N ILE A 36 17.55 1.80 7.54
CA ILE A 36 17.45 0.90 8.70
C ILE A 36 16.84 1.69 9.88
N GLY A 37 15.93 1.10 10.67
CA GLY A 37 15.41 1.72 11.91
C GLY A 37 13.94 1.51 12.24
N LEU A 38 13.08 1.20 11.25
CA LEU A 38 11.76 0.59 11.51
C LEU A 38 11.91 -0.94 11.59
N PRO A 39 10.93 -1.66 12.19
CA PRO A 39 10.87 -3.11 12.12
C PRO A 39 11.02 -3.58 10.67
N ASP A 40 11.78 -4.66 10.46
CA ASP A 40 12.05 -5.19 9.12
C ASP A 40 10.77 -5.68 8.41
N ILE A 41 9.73 -5.98 9.18
CA ILE A 41 8.45 -6.50 8.68
C ILE A 41 7.29 -5.71 9.29
N LEU A 42 6.38 -5.23 8.44
CA LEU A 42 5.07 -4.71 8.81
C LEU A 42 4.01 -5.74 8.43
N VAL A 43 3.27 -6.23 9.42
CA VAL A 43 2.14 -7.14 9.24
C VAL A 43 0.86 -6.37 9.55
N PHE A 44 -0.02 -6.20 8.57
CA PHE A 44 -1.30 -5.53 8.75
C PHE A 44 -2.41 -6.53 8.99
N ASN A 45 -2.80 -6.70 10.26
CA ASN A 45 -3.84 -7.63 10.70
C ASN A 45 -4.39 -7.22 12.08
N ASP A 46 -5.22 -8.08 12.66
CA ASP A 46 -5.87 -7.83 13.95
C ASP A 46 -4.94 -7.89 15.16
N THR A 47 -3.68 -8.28 14.99
CA THR A 47 -2.75 -8.53 16.11
C THR A 47 -1.46 -7.72 16.06
N HIS A 48 -1.07 -7.18 14.90
CA HIS A 48 0.24 -6.53 14.73
C HIS A 48 0.12 -5.04 14.42
N ASN A 49 -0.16 -4.67 13.16
CA ASN A 49 -0.27 -3.28 12.73
C ASN A 49 -1.64 -3.00 12.14
N PHE A 50 -2.15 -1.79 12.36
CA PHE A 50 -3.37 -1.30 11.74
C PHE A 50 -3.20 0.15 11.28
N VAL A 51 -4.08 0.59 10.39
CA VAL A 51 -4.05 1.94 9.82
C VAL A 51 -5.29 2.71 10.23
N ARG A 52 -5.12 3.94 10.71
CA ARG A 52 -6.20 4.91 10.92
C ARG A 52 -5.74 6.27 10.39
N ASN A 53 -6.48 6.85 9.45
CA ASN A 53 -6.15 8.14 8.80
C ASN A 53 -4.68 8.20 8.35
N ASP A 54 -4.26 7.21 7.56
CA ASP A 54 -2.89 7.02 7.05
C ASP A 54 -1.80 6.79 8.10
N THR A 55 -2.13 6.86 9.39
CA THR A 55 -1.19 6.57 10.48
C THR A 55 -1.19 5.09 10.78
N ILE A 56 0.02 4.51 10.82
CA ILE A 56 0.27 3.12 11.19
C ILE A 56 0.46 3.06 12.71
N TYR A 57 -0.30 2.17 13.33
CA TYR A 57 -0.27 1.90 14.75
C TYR A 57 0.24 0.48 15.01
N SER A 58 1.05 0.32 16.07
CA SER A 58 1.53 -0.97 16.54
C SER A 58 0.73 -1.42 17.76
N ARG A 59 0.01 -2.55 17.64
CA ARG A 59 -0.74 -3.14 18.77
C ARG A 59 0.14 -3.68 19.91
N PRO A 60 1.29 -4.34 19.65
CA PRO A 60 2.14 -4.88 20.73
C PRO A 60 2.62 -3.83 21.74
N VAL A 61 2.67 -2.56 21.33
CA VAL A 61 3.15 -1.44 22.14
C VAL A 61 2.03 -0.41 22.25
N ILE A 62 0.97 -0.74 22.99
CA ILE A 62 -0.16 0.16 23.37
C ILE A 62 -0.58 1.07 22.20
N ASP A 63 -1.22 0.50 21.17
CA ASP A 63 -1.74 1.20 19.98
C ASP A 63 -0.95 2.48 19.63
N SER A 64 0.39 2.35 19.54
CA SER A 64 1.27 3.49 19.41
C SER A 64 1.45 3.83 17.95
N ALA A 65 1.32 5.11 17.63
CA ALA A 65 1.59 5.60 16.29
C ALA A 65 3.09 5.47 16.01
N ILE A 66 3.46 4.71 14.97
CA ILE A 66 4.87 4.46 14.62
C ILE A 66 5.30 5.19 13.35
N ALA A 67 4.39 5.36 12.40
CA ALA A 67 4.68 5.94 11.09
C ALA A 67 3.39 6.45 10.41
N VAL A 68 3.55 7.23 9.35
CA VAL A 68 2.47 7.68 8.46
C VAL A 68 2.76 7.16 7.06
N ILE A 69 1.73 6.68 6.38
CA ILE A 69 1.80 6.28 4.97
C ILE A 69 2.05 7.54 4.14
N ASN A 70 3.19 7.58 3.45
CA ASN A 70 3.51 8.66 2.53
C ASN A 70 2.84 8.42 1.16
N ARG A 71 3.02 7.22 0.62
CA ARG A 71 2.41 6.78 -0.63
C ARG A 71 2.48 5.26 -0.78
N ILE A 72 1.63 4.73 -1.67
CA ILE A 72 1.69 3.35 -2.16
C ILE A 72 1.82 3.43 -3.68
N GLU A 73 2.83 2.78 -4.24
CA GLU A 73 3.07 2.74 -5.69
C GLU A 73 3.22 1.30 -6.17
N THR A 74 2.92 1.06 -7.44
CA THR A 74 3.15 -0.24 -8.08
C THR A 74 4.35 -0.10 -9.00
N TYR A 75 5.36 -0.96 -8.84
CA TYR A 75 6.58 -0.96 -9.64
C TYR A 75 6.86 -2.37 -10.15
N TYR A 76 6.86 -2.55 -11.47
CA TYR A 76 6.93 -3.86 -12.14
C TYR A 76 5.91 -4.90 -11.63
N GLY A 77 4.69 -4.46 -11.30
CA GLY A 77 3.63 -5.33 -10.80
C GLY A 77 3.70 -5.60 -9.29
N GLU A 78 4.77 -5.19 -8.61
CA GLU A 78 4.91 -5.31 -7.16
C GLU A 78 4.46 -4.02 -6.46
N ARG A 79 3.73 -4.17 -5.35
CA ARG A 79 3.33 -3.01 -4.54
C ARG A 79 4.46 -2.61 -3.61
N ARG A 80 4.69 -1.29 -3.54
CA ARG A 80 5.66 -0.65 -2.66
C ARG A 80 4.96 0.32 -1.73
N LEU A 81 5.24 0.20 -0.45
CA LEU A 81 4.69 1.02 0.62
C LEU A 81 5.80 1.94 1.14
N TYR A 82 5.60 3.24 1.02
CA TYR A 82 6.51 4.25 1.55
C TYR A 82 5.92 4.81 2.83
N VAL A 83 6.65 4.66 3.93
CA VAL A 83 6.20 5.09 5.27
C VAL A 83 7.18 6.10 5.83
N LYS A 84 6.65 7.19 6.37
CA LYS A 84 7.44 8.19 7.09
C LYS A 84 7.36 7.88 8.58
N ARG A 85 8.49 7.50 9.18
CA ARG A 85 8.54 7.19 10.61
C ARG A 85 8.38 8.46 11.43
N LEU A 86 7.60 8.40 12.51
CA LEU A 86 7.33 9.58 13.33
C LEU A 86 8.56 10.07 14.12
N SER A 87 9.42 9.15 14.58
CA SER A 87 10.54 9.49 15.46
C SER A 87 11.71 10.19 14.76
N ASP A 88 12.06 9.78 13.54
CA ASP A 88 13.21 10.32 12.79
C ASP A 88 12.84 11.03 11.49
N GLN A 89 11.54 11.06 11.15
CA GLN A 89 11.00 11.68 9.95
C GLN A 89 11.56 11.12 8.63
N LYS A 90 12.27 9.98 8.66
CA LYS A 90 12.81 9.32 7.47
C LYS A 90 11.73 8.51 6.77
N ILE A 91 11.91 8.35 5.46
CA ILE A 91 11.04 7.54 4.61
C ILE A 91 11.65 6.15 4.44
N TYR A 92 10.88 5.13 4.77
CA TYR A 92 11.23 3.73 4.62
C TYR A 92 10.40 3.11 3.51
N ARG A 93 11.00 2.21 2.74
CA ARG A 93 10.36 1.52 1.62
C ARG A 93 10.15 0.06 1.98
N PHE A 94 8.92 -0.39 1.87
CA PHE A 94 8.55 -1.78 2.06
C PHE A 94 7.95 -2.37 0.79
N CYS A 95 8.19 -3.64 0.55
CA CYS A 95 7.67 -4.42 -0.58
C CYS A 95 6.67 -5.45 -0.06
N GLU A 96 5.53 -5.59 -0.74
CA GLU A 96 4.51 -6.60 -0.39
C GLU A 96 5.08 -8.02 -0.63
N GLN A 97 4.81 -8.96 0.28
CA GLN A 97 5.16 -10.39 0.13
C GLN A 97 3.96 -11.24 -0.30
#